data_AF-A0A534BC44-F1
#
_entry.id   AF-A0A534BC44-F1
#
_cell.length_a   1.000
_cell.length_b   1.000
_cell.length_c   1.000
_cell.angle_alpha   90.00
_cell.angle_beta   90.00
_cell.angle_gamma   90.00
#
_symmetry.space_group_name_H-M   'P 1'
#
loop_
_entity.id
_entity.type
_entity.pdbx_description
1 polymer ?
#
loop_
_entity_poly.entity_id
_entity_poly.type
_entity_poly.pdbx_seq_one_letter_code
_entity_poly.pdbx_strand_id
1 'polypeptide(L)'
;NMYDLRLATWHFWLSAIFVNVLFFPQHFLGLAGMPRRIPDYATQFTDWNMVSSLGGFGFGLSQLLFPYLIWKCVKSGERVGKKAWEGAHGLEWELPSPPPYHSWQTPPSDAVIARGAEH
;
A
#
# COMPACT_ATOMS: atom_id res chain seq x y z
N ASN A 1 0.95 7.29 -15.99
CA ASN A 1 -0.18 8.01 -15.39
C ASN A 1 0.04 8.09 -13.88
N MET A 2 -0.10 9.27 -13.27
CA MET A 2 -0.03 9.41 -11.82
C MET A 2 -1.34 8.90 -11.20
N TYR A 3 -1.26 8.23 -10.05
CA TYR A 3 -2.45 7.89 -9.28
C TYR A 3 -2.98 9.12 -8.53
N ASP A 4 -4.26 9.07 -8.15
CA ASP A 4 -4.90 10.13 -7.38
C ASP A 4 -4.42 10.12 -5.92
N LEU A 5 -3.64 11.14 -5.53
CA LEU A 5 -3.08 11.28 -4.18
C LEU A 5 -4.16 11.36 -3.10
N ARG A 6 -5.33 11.96 -3.38
CA ARG A 6 -6.40 12.07 -2.38
C ARG A 6 -6.98 10.70 -2.07
N LEU A 7 -7.30 9.93 -3.12
CA LEU A 7 -7.83 8.58 -2.96
C LEU A 7 -6.79 7.64 -2.33
N ALA A 8 -5.52 7.78 -2.70
CA ALA A 8 -4.44 7.00 -2.10
C ALA A 8 -4.28 7.30 -0.60
N THR A 9 -4.39 8.58 -0.22
CA THR A 9 -4.36 9.02 1.19
C THR A 9 -5.55 8.45 1.97
N TRP A 10 -6.76 8.45 1.38
CA TRP A 10 -7.93 7.82 1.98
C TRP A 10 -7.74 6.31 2.16
N HIS A 11 -7.26 5.60 1.14
CA HIS A 11 -6.96 4.18 1.22
C HIS A 11 -5.94 3.88 2.33
N PHE A 12 -4.89 4.68 2.44
CA PHE A 12 -3.87 4.54 3.49
C PHE A 12 -4.47 4.70 4.88
N TRP A 13 -5.17 5.81 5.16
CA TRP A 13 -5.71 6.07 6.50
C TRP A 13 -6.81 5.09 6.90
N LEU A 14 -7.70 4.73 5.98
CA LEU A 14 -8.72 3.72 6.26
C LEU A 14 -8.06 2.38 6.59
N SER A 15 -7.08 1.95 5.79
CA SER A 15 -6.37 0.69 6.04
C SER A 15 -5.58 0.73 7.35
N ALA A 16 -4.90 1.84 7.66
CA ALA A 16 -4.15 2.03 8.89
C ALA A 16 -5.05 2.01 10.14
N ILE A 17 -6.23 2.63 10.08
CA ILE A 17 -7.17 2.61 11.21
C ILE A 17 -7.75 1.20 11.39
N PHE A 18 -8.27 0.60 10.31
CA PHE A 18 -8.95 -0.70 10.42
C PHE A 18 -8.00 -1.87 10.69
N VAL A 19 -6.75 -1.83 10.24
CA VAL A 19 -5.76 -2.85 10.62
C VAL A 19 -5.50 -2.82 12.12
N ASN A 20 -5.45 -1.63 12.73
CA ASN A 20 -5.33 -1.50 14.18
C ASN A 20 -6.59 -2.01 14.88
N VAL A 21 -7.79 -1.62 14.44
CA VAL A 21 -9.05 -2.11 15.04
C VAL A 21 -9.20 -3.64 14.90
N LEU A 22 -8.69 -4.22 13.81
CA LEU A 22 -8.70 -5.67 13.57
C LEU A 22 -7.74 -6.41 14.51
N PHE A 23 -6.49 -5.99 14.62
CA PHE A 23 -5.43 -6.73 15.31
C PHE A 23 -5.20 -6.31 16.76
N PHE A 24 -5.54 -5.08 17.15
CA PHE A 24 -5.33 -4.61 18.52
C PHE A 24 -6.15 -5.42 19.55
N PRO A 25 -7.45 -5.71 19.32
CA PRO A 25 -8.23 -6.62 20.18
C PRO A 25 -7.60 -8.00 20.38
N GLN A 26 -6.87 -8.51 19.38
CA GLN A 26 -6.27 -9.84 19.44
C GLN A 26 -5.17 -9.93 20.51
N HIS A 27 -4.53 -8.81 20.87
CA HIS A 27 -3.57 -8.77 21.97
C HIS A 27 -4.26 -9.06 23.31
N PHE A 28 -5.43 -8.44 23.54
CA PHE A 28 -6.23 -8.69 24.75
C PHE A 28 -6.81 -10.11 24.77
N LEU A 29 -7.28 -10.62 23.63
CA LEU A 29 -7.76 -12.00 23.52
C LEU A 29 -6.66 -13.02 23.81
N GLY A 30 -5.45 -12.79 23.29
CA GLY A 30 -4.30 -13.64 23.54
C GLY A 30 -3.88 -13.65 25.01
N LEU A 31 -3.85 -12.47 25.65
CA LEU A 31 -3.56 -12.34 27.09
C LEU A 31 -4.64 -12.98 27.97
N ALA A 32 -5.90 -12.95 27.54
CA ALA A 32 -7.03 -13.60 28.21
C ALA A 32 -7.07 -15.12 27.97
N GLY A 33 -6.10 -15.69 27.23
CA GLY A 33 -5.91 -17.12 27.09
C GLY A 33 -6.67 -17.76 25.91
N MET A 34 -7.14 -16.99 24.94
CA MET A 34 -7.75 -17.53 23.72
C MET A 34 -6.68 -18.19 22.82
N PRO A 35 -6.69 -19.52 22.64
CA PRO A 35 -5.74 -20.18 21.76
C PRO A 35 -6.03 -19.86 20.29
N ARG A 36 -4.99 -19.85 19.46
CA ARG A 36 -5.15 -19.71 18.00
C ARG A 36 -5.83 -20.95 17.40
N ARG A 37 -6.47 -20.77 16.24
CA ARG A 37 -7.08 -21.84 15.41
C ARG A 37 -8.26 -22.56 16.07
N ILE A 38 -8.98 -21.86 16.95
CA ILE A 38 -10.19 -22.38 17.58
C ILE A 38 -11.41 -21.88 16.78
N PRO A 39 -12.28 -22.79 16.29
CA PRO A 39 -13.45 -22.40 15.50
C PRO A 39 -14.60 -21.83 16.33
N ASP A 40 -14.69 -22.18 17.62
CA ASP A 40 -15.76 -21.75 18.52
C ASP A 40 -15.20 -21.33 19.89
N TYR A 41 -15.65 -20.20 20.42
CA TYR A 41 -15.06 -19.55 21.60
C TYR A 41 -16.10 -19.29 22.69
N ALA A 42 -15.66 -19.27 23.95
CA ALA A 42 -16.52 -18.97 25.08
C ALA A 42 -17.07 -17.54 25.01
N THR A 43 -18.29 -17.33 25.53
CA THR A 43 -19.01 -16.04 25.49
C THR A 43 -18.24 -14.86 26.12
N GLN A 44 -17.27 -15.14 26.99
CA GLN A 44 -16.37 -14.13 27.58
C GLN A 44 -15.46 -13.43 26.56
N PHE A 45 -15.26 -14.02 25.37
CA PHE A 45 -14.41 -13.46 24.31
C PHE A 45 -15.21 -12.73 23.21
N THR A 46 -16.55 -12.70 23.32
CA THR A 46 -17.43 -12.18 22.26
C THR A 46 -17.17 -10.73 21.94
N ASP A 47 -17.02 -9.86 22.94
CA ASP A 47 -16.89 -8.41 22.71
C ASP A 47 -15.65 -8.07 21.89
N TRP A 48 -14.49 -8.63 22.26
CA TRP A 48 -13.24 -8.40 21.55
C TRP A 48 -13.22 -9.04 20.16
N ASN A 49 -13.82 -10.23 20.00
CA ASN A 49 -13.98 -10.85 18.67
C ASN A 49 -14.93 -10.06 17.78
N MET A 50 -15.98 -9.45 18.34
CA MET A 50 -16.90 -8.58 17.61
C MET A 50 -16.19 -7.33 17.09
N VAL A 51 -15.41 -6.65 17.94
CA VAL A 51 -14.60 -5.48 17.52
C VAL A 51 -13.58 -5.87 16.44
N SER A 52 -12.89 -6.99 16.62
CA SER A 52 -11.95 -7.52 15.61
C SER A 52 -12.66 -7.82 14.28
N SER A 53 -13.86 -8.39 14.32
CA SER A 53 -14.66 -8.69 13.14
C SER A 53 -15.11 -7.41 12.40
N LEU A 54 -15.57 -6.40 13.13
CA LEU A 54 -15.91 -5.09 12.56
C LEU A 54 -14.68 -4.43 11.91
N GLY A 55 -13.52 -4.51 12.56
CA GLY A 55 -12.24 -4.08 11.99
C GLY A 55 -11.89 -4.84 10.71
N GLY A 56 -12.14 -6.15 10.68
CA GLY A 56 -11.92 -7.02 9.53
C GLY A 56 -12.79 -6.65 8.33
N PHE A 57 -14.08 -6.40 8.54
CA PHE A 57 -14.96 -5.93 7.48
C PHE A 57 -14.55 -4.53 6.99
N GLY A 58 -14.23 -3.60 7.90
CA GLY A 58 -13.75 -2.27 7.55
C GLY A 58 -12.44 -2.30 6.73
N PHE A 59 -11.50 -3.15 7.11
CA PHE A 59 -10.26 -3.37 6.39
C PHE A 59 -10.49 -4.02 5.02
N GLY A 60 -11.37 -5.02 4.94
CA GLY A 60 -11.75 -5.63 3.67
C GLY A 60 -12.36 -4.62 2.69
N LEU A 61 -13.23 -3.74 3.18
CA LEU A 61 -13.81 -2.65 2.39
C LEU A 61 -12.76 -1.62 1.97
N SER A 62 -11.80 -1.27 2.85
CA SER A 62 -10.73 -0.34 2.48
C SER A 62 -9.88 -0.90 1.34
N GLN A 63 -9.61 -2.21 1.31
CA GLN A 63 -8.86 -2.85 0.23
C GLN A 63 -9.56 -2.76 -1.14
N LEU A 64 -10.88 -2.61 -1.21
CA LEU A 64 -11.59 -2.40 -2.48
C LEU A 64 -11.25 -1.06 -3.15
N LEU A 65 -10.77 -0.08 -2.38
CA LEU A 65 -10.30 1.19 -2.95
C LEU A 65 -9.03 1.02 -3.78
N PHE A 66 -8.19 0.03 -3.48
CA PHE A 66 -6.93 -0.20 -4.18
C PHE A 66 -7.10 -0.59 -5.66
N PRO A 67 -7.90 -1.62 -6.04
CA PRO A 67 -8.14 -1.93 -7.45
C PRO A 67 -8.88 -0.79 -8.17
N TYR A 68 -9.75 -0.06 -7.48
CA TYR A 68 -10.40 1.13 -8.02
C TYR A 68 -9.38 2.23 -8.36
N LEU A 69 -8.40 2.48 -7.47
CA LEU A 69 -7.29 3.40 -7.69
C LEU A 69 -6.45 3.01 -8.91
N ILE A 70 -6.13 1.72 -9.07
CA ILE A 70 -5.40 1.21 -10.23
C ILE A 70 -6.20 1.45 -11.51
N TRP A 71 -7.48 1.07 -11.52
CA TRP A 71 -8.35 1.25 -12.68
C TRP A 71 -8.47 2.72 -13.08
N LYS A 72 -8.63 3.63 -12.11
CA LYS A 72 -8.67 5.08 -12.34
C LYS A 72 -7.33 5.59 -12.87
N CYS A 73 -6.21 5.15 -12.31
CA CYS A 73 -4.87 5.53 -12.76
C CYS A 73 -4.63 5.16 -14.23
N VAL A 74 -4.98 3.93 -14.62
CA VAL A 74 -4.84 3.45 -16.00
C VAL A 74 -5.73 4.25 -16.96
N LYS A 75 -6.98 4.55 -16.58
CA LYS A 75 -7.96 5.19 -17.46
C LYS A 75 -7.84 6.71 -17.55
N SER A 76 -7.47 7.40 -16.47
CA SER A 76 -7.59 8.88 -16.38
C SER A 76 -6.40 9.60 -15.75
N GLY A 77 -5.32 8.91 -15.35
CA GLY A 77 -4.23 9.60 -14.69
C GLY A 77 -3.38 10.42 -15.67
N GLU A 78 -2.81 11.53 -15.18
CA GLU A 78 -1.96 12.41 -15.98
C GLU A 78 -0.64 11.73 -16.33
N ARG A 79 -0.16 11.88 -17.58
CA ARG A 79 1.12 11.29 -17.97
C ARG A 79 2.24 11.97 -17.20
N VAL A 80 3.03 11.14 -16.52
CA VAL A 80 4.13 11.60 -15.69
C VAL A 80 5.41 11.58 -16.52
N GLY A 81 6.27 12.57 -16.32
CA GLY A 81 7.59 12.61 -16.92
C GLY A 81 8.54 11.56 -16.33
N LYS A 82 9.83 11.71 -16.62
CA LYS A 82 10.89 10.79 -16.15
C LYS A 82 10.96 10.66 -14.62
N LYS A 83 10.74 11.77 -13.90
CA LYS A 83 10.72 11.83 -12.44
C LYS A 83 9.27 11.95 -11.96
N ALA A 84 8.74 10.87 -11.41
CA ALA A 84 7.38 10.86 -10.88
C ALA A 84 7.23 11.47 -9.49
N TRP A 85 8.34 11.51 -8.75
CA TRP A 85 8.38 11.99 -7.38
C TRP A 85 9.44 13.08 -7.24
N GLU A 86 9.19 14.05 -6.36
CA GLU A 86 10.25 14.97 -5.93
C GLU A 86 11.31 14.19 -5.14
N GLY A 87 12.58 14.44 -5.43
CA GLY A 87 13.68 13.64 -4.86
C GLY A 87 13.75 12.21 -5.42
N ALA A 88 13.22 11.96 -6.62
CA ALA A 88 13.46 10.70 -7.31
C ALA A 88 14.93 10.61 -7.78
N HIS A 89 15.68 9.72 -7.11
CA HIS A 89 17.08 9.38 -7.36
C HIS A 89 17.20 7.93 -7.81
N GLY A 90 18.17 7.62 -8.66
CA GLY A 90 18.34 6.30 -9.26
C GLY A 90 18.30 6.31 -10.79
N LEU A 91 18.90 5.29 -11.39
CA LEU A 91 18.97 5.12 -12.85
C LEU A 91 17.59 4.87 -13.48
N GLU A 92 16.63 4.36 -12.71
CA GLU A 92 15.25 4.12 -13.14
C GLU A 92 14.49 5.42 -13.48
N TRP A 93 14.88 6.55 -12.88
CA TRP A 93 14.25 7.86 -13.10
C TRP A 93 14.90 8.69 -14.22
N GLU A 94 15.93 8.15 -14.86
CA GLU A 94 16.53 8.70 -16.09
C GLU A 94 15.80 8.21 -17.36
N LEU A 95 15.03 7.13 -17.21
CA LEU A 95 14.21 6.53 -18.26
C LEU A 95 12.86 7.26 -18.41
N PRO A 96 12.27 7.27 -19.61
CA PRO A 96 10.89 7.74 -19.80
C PRO A 96 9.89 6.83 -19.10
N SER A 97 8.72 7.37 -18.78
CA SER A 97 7.57 6.64 -18.24
C SER A 97 6.46 6.60 -19.29
N PRO A 98 6.13 5.44 -19.90
CA PRO A 98 6.60 4.09 -19.60
C PRO A 98 8.03 3.77 -20.12
N PRO A 99 8.75 2.83 -19.47
CA PRO A 99 10.09 2.46 -19.88
C PRO A 99 10.10 1.76 -21.24
N PRO A 100 11.16 1.95 -22.05
CA PRO A 100 11.35 1.24 -23.30
C PRO A 100 11.65 -0.25 -23.05
N TYR A 101 11.43 -1.09 -24.07
CA TYR A 101 11.65 -2.55 -23.97
C TYR A 101 13.09 -2.92 -23.60
N HIS A 102 14.07 -2.20 -24.14
CA HIS A 102 15.47 -2.25 -23.70
C HIS A 102 15.79 -0.95 -22.97
N SER A 103 16.04 -1.05 -21.66
CA SER A 103 16.31 0.12 -20.80
C SER A 103 17.50 0.94 -21.29
N TRP A 104 18.60 0.28 -21.67
CA TRP A 104 19.80 0.92 -22.18
C TRP A 104 20.36 0.07 -23.34
N GLN A 105 20.55 0.67 -24.52
CA GLN A 105 21.29 0.01 -25.61
C GLN A 105 22.80 0.20 -25.46
N THR A 106 23.20 1.36 -24.94
CA THR A 106 24.57 1.68 -24.53
C THR A 106 24.59 1.91 -23.03
N PRO A 107 25.61 1.43 -22.30
CA PRO A 107 25.75 1.72 -20.89
C PRO A 107 25.64 3.24 -20.62
N PRO A 108 24.92 3.65 -19.56
CA PRO A 108 24.88 5.06 -19.18
C PRO A 108 26.29 5.55 -18.85
N SER A 109 26.60 6.81 -19.17
CA SER A 109 27.90 7.38 -18.85
C SER A 109 28.11 7.51 -17.35
N ASP A 110 29.37 7.57 -16.91
CA ASP A 110 29.74 7.72 -15.50
C ASP A 110 29.05 8.92 -14.84
N ALA A 111 28.80 9.99 -15.59
CA ALA A 111 28.06 11.16 -15.11
C ALA A 111 26.57 10.87 -14.83
N VAL A 112 25.92 10.00 -15.62
CA VAL A 112 24.53 9.57 -15.39
C VAL A 112 24.48 8.61 -14.20
N ILE A 113 25.46 7.72 -14.09
CA ILE A 113 25.60 6.81 -12.95
C ILE A 113 25.82 7.61 -11.65
N ALA A 114 26.69 8.61 -11.67
CA ALA A 114 26.93 9.49 -10.53
C ALA A 114 25.65 10.21 -10.08
N ARG A 115 24.89 10.81 -11.01
CA ARG A 115 23.59 11.43 -10.70
C ARG A 115 22.55 10.45 -10.17
N GLY A 116 22.58 9.19 -10.62
CA GLY A 116 21.72 8.13 -10.10
C GLY A 116 22.12 7.65 -8.71
N ALA A 117 23.40 7.80 -8.34
CA ALA A 117 23.96 7.39 -7.05
C ALA A 117 23.91 8.48 -5.96
N GLU A 118 23.62 9.73 -6.34
CA GLU A 118 23.37 10.83 -5.40
C GLU A 118 22.03 10.58 -4.69
N HIS A 119 22.09 10.35 -3.36
CA HIS A 119 20.95 10.19 -2.45
C HIS A 119 20.55 11.50 -1.79
#